data_AF-A0A428T8D2-F1
#
_entry.id   AF-A0A428T8D2-F1
#
_cell.length_a   1.000
_cell.length_b   1.000
_cell.length_c   1.000
_cell.angle_alpha   90.00
_cell.angle_beta   90.00
_cell.angle_gamma   90.00
#
_symmetry.space_group_name_H-M   'P 1'
#
loop_
_entity.id
_entity.type
_entity.pdbx_description
1 polymer ?
#
loop_
_entity_poly.entity_id
_entity_poly.type
_entity_poly.pdbx_seq_one_letter_code
_entity_poly.pdbx_strand_id
1 'polypeptide(L)'
;MMRQSLRPLRVLSAEVPWIARRAKSSLAQPGDLVPNKVENQTPGQPRYPRSLEALHLKPLKREAEHGIPSCDLQLRSYSIQPLEFFSDFALRAAYYLGLPAYGPVPLPRITERWTVPRSNFIFKKSQENFERKTLRRLIQIRDGNPETVQIWLAYLRKHQYYGVGMKANVWEFSELGVGKKMDALPEAEQGQIEAKWAHLGQTKTIGTVEKVEELLSQRRFREAAGLRVPPTTES
;
A
#
# COMPACT_ATOMS: atom_id res chain seq x y z
N MET A 1 -50.50 33.22 -42.23
CA MET A 1 -49.47 32.22 -42.59
C MET A 1 -48.27 32.38 -41.66
N MET A 2 -48.10 31.52 -40.64
CA MET A 2 -46.80 31.19 -40.05
C MET A 2 -46.94 29.84 -39.35
N ARG A 3 -46.32 28.79 -39.90
CA ARG A 3 -46.21 27.47 -39.26
C ARG A 3 -45.07 27.54 -38.25
N GLN A 4 -45.37 27.34 -36.97
CA GLN A 4 -44.33 27.10 -35.96
C GLN A 4 -43.79 25.67 -36.14
N SER A 5 -42.53 25.54 -36.54
CA SER A 5 -41.82 24.27 -36.58
C SER A 5 -41.39 23.88 -35.16
N LEU A 6 -41.87 22.73 -34.67
CA LEU A 6 -41.36 22.12 -33.43
C LEU A 6 -39.92 21.64 -33.67
N ARG A 7 -38.95 22.22 -32.93
CA ARG A 7 -37.57 21.72 -32.92
C ARG A 7 -37.50 20.46 -32.05
N PRO A 8 -36.82 19.38 -32.48
CA PRO A 8 -36.64 18.21 -31.63
C PRO A 8 -35.76 18.56 -30.43
N LEU A 9 -36.19 18.14 -29.23
CA LEU A 9 -35.41 18.25 -28.00
C LEU A 9 -34.11 17.46 -28.18
N ARG A 10 -32.97 18.16 -28.15
CA ARG A 10 -31.66 17.52 -28.08
C ARG A 10 -31.63 16.67 -26.80
N VAL A 11 -31.43 15.36 -26.97
CA VAL A 11 -31.07 14.47 -25.86
C VAL A 11 -29.76 15.01 -25.29
N LEU A 12 -29.82 15.58 -24.09
CA LEU A 12 -28.64 15.96 -23.32
C LEU A 12 -27.87 14.67 -23.03
N SER A 13 -26.81 14.42 -23.80
CA SER A 13 -25.80 13.42 -23.47
C SER A 13 -25.34 13.73 -22.04
N ALA A 14 -25.62 12.83 -21.11
CA ALA A 14 -25.24 12.97 -19.71
C ALA A 14 -23.72 13.16 -19.64
N GLU A 15 -23.28 14.39 -19.39
CA GLU A 15 -21.86 14.67 -19.18
C GLU A 15 -21.44 13.95 -17.90
N VAL A 16 -20.60 12.92 -18.07
CA VAL A 16 -20.02 12.20 -16.94
C VAL A 16 -19.21 13.21 -16.12
N PRO A 17 -19.51 13.37 -14.81
CA PRO A 17 -18.85 14.36 -13.97
C PRO A 17 -17.35 14.16 -13.97
N TRP A 18 -16.58 15.25 -13.92
CA TRP A 18 -15.11 15.24 -14.00
C TRP A 18 -14.46 14.32 -12.94
N ILE A 19 -15.14 14.11 -11.80
CA ILE A 19 -14.75 13.18 -10.73
C ILE A 19 -14.75 11.72 -11.21
N ALA A 20 -15.77 11.31 -11.98
CA ALA A 20 -15.88 9.97 -12.54
C ALA A 20 -14.89 9.72 -13.69
N ARG A 21 -14.44 10.77 -14.40
CA ARG A 21 -13.36 10.68 -15.38
C ARG A 21 -12.00 10.36 -14.74
N ARG A 22 -11.68 10.95 -13.58
CA ARG A 22 -10.40 10.71 -12.86
C ARG A 22 -10.30 9.33 -12.21
N ALA A 23 -11.42 8.78 -11.74
CA ALA A 23 -11.44 7.42 -11.17
C ALA A 23 -11.24 6.34 -12.24
N LYS A 24 -11.72 6.58 -13.47
CA LYS A 24 -11.60 5.64 -14.60
C LYS A 24 -10.17 5.42 -15.09
N SER A 25 -9.26 6.38 -14.92
CA SER A 25 -7.85 6.20 -15.31
C SER A 25 -7.06 5.35 -14.32
N SER A 26 -7.56 5.18 -13.08
CA SER A 26 -6.94 4.37 -12.03
C SER A 26 -7.56 2.98 -11.86
N LEU A 27 -8.76 2.76 -12.38
CA LEU A 27 -9.40 1.45 -12.43
C LEU A 27 -8.79 0.63 -13.57
N ALA A 28 -8.39 -0.61 -13.29
CA ALA A 28 -7.84 -1.51 -14.29
C ALA A 28 -8.87 -1.76 -15.40
N GLN A 29 -8.51 -1.41 -16.64
CA GLN A 29 -9.32 -1.75 -17.81
C GLN A 29 -8.80 -3.06 -18.45
N PRO A 30 -9.62 -3.78 -19.24
CA PRO A 30 -9.18 -4.99 -19.93
C PRO A 30 -7.94 -4.77 -20.82
N GLY A 31 -7.75 -3.56 -21.35
CA GLY A 31 -6.58 -3.18 -22.14
C GLY A 31 -5.29 -2.97 -21.34
N ASP A 32 -5.34 -2.86 -20.00
CA ASP A 32 -4.13 -2.81 -19.16
C ASP A 32 -3.52 -4.21 -18.92
N LEU A 33 -4.21 -5.28 -19.33
CA LEU A 33 -3.72 -6.67 -19.25
C LEU A 33 -2.70 -6.98 -20.35
N VAL A 34 -2.75 -6.23 -21.45
CA VAL A 34 -1.86 -6.39 -22.60
C VAL A 34 -0.87 -5.22 -22.63
N PRO A 35 0.43 -5.46 -22.90
CA PRO A 35 1.38 -4.38 -23.08
C PRO A 35 0.86 -3.38 -24.12
N ASN A 36 0.99 -2.06 -23.86
CA ASN A 36 0.71 -1.03 -24.87
C ASN A 36 1.46 -1.39 -26.15
N LYS A 37 0.77 -1.36 -27.29
CA LYS A 37 1.33 -1.74 -28.59
C LYS A 37 2.55 -0.87 -28.89
N VAL A 38 3.73 -1.48 -28.96
CA VAL A 38 4.96 -0.81 -29.39
C VAL A 38 4.77 -0.39 -30.85
N GLU A 39 4.86 0.90 -31.14
CA GLU A 39 4.79 1.41 -32.52
C GLU A 39 5.99 0.87 -33.32
N ASN A 40 5.66 0.11 -34.38
CA ASN A 40 6.46 -0.28 -35.54
C ASN A 40 7.99 -0.36 -35.35
N GLN A 41 8.48 -1.54 -34.95
CA GLN A 41 9.89 -1.87 -35.14
C GLN A 41 10.15 -2.21 -36.61
N THR A 42 11.03 -1.45 -37.26
CA THR A 42 11.54 -1.76 -38.60
C THR A 42 12.19 -3.15 -38.59
N PRO A 43 11.84 -4.07 -39.50
CA PRO A 43 12.45 -5.39 -39.54
C PRO A 43 13.97 -5.27 -39.76
N GLY A 44 14.77 -5.76 -38.81
CA GLY A 44 16.24 -5.81 -38.90
C GLY A 44 17.02 -5.10 -37.78
N GLN A 45 16.38 -4.33 -36.90
CA GLN A 45 17.05 -3.74 -35.73
C GLN A 45 16.99 -4.66 -34.49
N PRO A 46 18.08 -4.77 -33.70
CA PRO A 46 18.08 -5.57 -32.48
C PRO A 46 17.14 -4.96 -31.43
N ARG A 47 16.33 -5.81 -30.78
CA ARG A 47 15.43 -5.39 -29.69
C ARG A 47 16.21 -5.13 -28.41
N TYR A 48 15.69 -4.23 -27.58
CA TYR A 48 16.18 -4.05 -26.22
C TYR A 48 15.78 -5.24 -25.33
N PRO A 49 16.50 -5.49 -24.22
CA PRO A 49 16.11 -6.54 -23.29
C PRO A 49 14.74 -6.22 -22.68
N ARG A 50 13.92 -7.26 -22.48
CA ARG A 50 12.54 -7.13 -21.98
C ARG A 50 12.43 -6.39 -20.65
N SER A 51 13.45 -6.48 -19.79
CA SER A 51 13.49 -5.76 -18.52
C SER A 51 13.55 -4.24 -18.73
N LEU A 52 14.34 -3.77 -19.69
CA LEU A 52 14.44 -2.35 -20.04
C LEU A 52 13.15 -1.87 -20.72
N GLU A 53 12.63 -2.65 -21.66
CA GLU A 53 11.36 -2.34 -22.33
C GLU A 53 10.21 -2.21 -21.31
N ALA A 54 10.14 -3.12 -20.34
CA ALA A 54 9.11 -3.10 -19.30
C ALA A 54 9.14 -1.82 -18.44
N LEU A 55 10.30 -1.15 -18.27
CA LEU A 55 10.39 0.10 -17.52
C LEU A 55 9.62 1.24 -18.19
N HIS A 56 9.64 1.27 -19.52
CA HIS A 56 8.95 2.29 -20.32
C HIS A 56 7.46 1.99 -20.53
N LEU A 57 7.04 0.76 -20.26
CA LEU A 57 5.65 0.33 -20.34
C LEU A 57 4.95 0.49 -18.99
N LYS A 58 3.61 0.42 -19.04
CA LYS A 58 2.77 0.26 -17.86
C LYS A 58 3.12 -1.03 -17.11
N PRO A 59 2.91 -1.09 -15.79
CA PRO A 59 3.21 -2.28 -15.00
C PRO A 59 2.34 -3.44 -15.48
N LEU A 60 2.99 -4.53 -15.84
CA LEU A 60 2.31 -5.78 -16.20
C LEU A 60 1.59 -6.35 -14.98
N LYS A 61 0.44 -6.99 -15.20
CA LYS A 61 -0.37 -7.62 -14.15
C LYS A 61 -0.58 -9.09 -14.47
N ARG A 62 -0.68 -9.92 -13.44
CA ARG A 62 -1.05 -11.33 -13.57
C ARG A 62 -2.55 -11.48 -13.33
N GLU A 63 -3.14 -12.50 -13.94
CA GLU A 63 -4.53 -12.88 -13.71
C GLU A 63 -4.62 -13.74 -12.44
N ALA A 64 -5.75 -13.65 -11.74
CA ALA A 64 -6.03 -14.43 -10.55
C ALA A 64 -7.03 -15.54 -10.91
N GLU A 65 -6.79 -16.76 -10.44
CA GLU A 65 -7.62 -17.93 -10.78
C GLU A 65 -8.88 -18.02 -9.90
N HIS A 66 -8.74 -17.79 -8.59
CA HIS A 66 -9.81 -17.92 -7.61
C HIS A 66 -10.30 -16.57 -7.09
N GLY A 67 -9.46 -15.54 -7.14
CA GLY A 67 -9.81 -14.17 -6.76
C GLY A 67 -9.96 -13.97 -5.25
N ILE A 68 -9.35 -14.81 -4.43
CA ILE A 68 -9.39 -14.72 -2.97
C ILE A 68 -8.34 -13.69 -2.52
N PRO A 69 -8.69 -12.68 -1.70
CA PRO A 69 -7.71 -11.69 -1.25
C PRO A 69 -6.75 -12.28 -0.20
N SER A 70 -5.46 -12.22 -0.48
CA SER A 70 -4.39 -12.69 0.42
C SER A 70 -3.72 -11.52 1.15
N CYS A 71 -3.64 -10.33 0.54
CA CYS A 71 -3.03 -9.17 1.17
C CYS A 71 -3.61 -7.86 0.64
N ASP A 72 -3.90 -6.94 1.56
CA ASP A 72 -4.32 -5.57 1.26
C ASP A 72 -3.26 -4.60 1.76
N LEU A 73 -2.57 -3.96 0.81
CA LEU A 73 -1.59 -2.92 1.08
C LEU A 73 -2.20 -1.54 0.88
N GLN A 74 -2.41 -0.83 1.98
CA GLN A 74 -2.86 0.55 1.98
C GLN A 74 -1.66 1.51 2.08
N LEU A 75 -1.48 2.30 1.04
CA LEU A 75 -0.49 3.37 0.98
C LEU A 75 -1.14 4.71 1.36
N ARG A 76 -0.41 5.53 2.12
CA ARG A 76 -0.86 6.86 2.55
C ARG A 76 0.25 7.88 2.34
N SER A 77 -0.09 9.06 1.82
CA SER A 77 0.84 10.17 1.72
C SER A 77 0.09 11.51 1.73
N TYR A 78 0.79 12.60 2.01
CA TYR A 78 0.27 13.95 1.85
C TYR A 78 0.48 14.50 0.43
N SER A 79 1.35 13.88 -0.37
CA SER A 79 1.64 14.25 -1.76
C SER A 79 1.27 13.12 -2.72
N ILE A 80 0.96 13.47 -3.97
CA ILE A 80 0.48 12.51 -4.98
C ILE A 80 1.62 11.82 -5.72
N GLN A 81 2.70 12.55 -6.04
CA GLN A 81 3.83 12.05 -6.82
C GLN A 81 4.56 10.87 -6.15
N PRO A 82 4.97 10.94 -4.86
CA PRO A 82 5.60 9.79 -4.20
C PRO A 82 4.65 8.60 -4.09
N LEU A 83 3.35 8.87 -3.88
CA LEU A 83 2.33 7.84 -3.72
C LEU A 83 2.09 7.07 -5.03
N GLU A 84 1.99 7.76 -6.17
CA GLU A 84 1.79 7.15 -7.48
C GLU A 84 3.04 6.43 -7.96
N PHE A 85 4.22 7.02 -7.80
CA PHE A 85 5.50 6.38 -8.11
C PHE A 85 5.70 5.08 -7.32
N PHE A 86 5.49 5.12 -6.01
CA PHE A 86 5.67 3.93 -5.17
C PHE A 86 4.60 2.87 -5.44
N SER A 87 3.38 3.27 -5.81
CA SER A 87 2.34 2.34 -6.23
C SER A 87 2.73 1.58 -7.50
N ASP A 88 3.30 2.27 -8.51
CA ASP A 88 3.79 1.65 -9.74
C ASP A 88 4.94 0.67 -9.46
N PHE A 89 5.91 1.10 -8.64
CA PHE A 89 7.02 0.26 -8.19
C PHE A 89 6.52 -1.02 -7.50
N ALA A 90 5.53 -0.92 -6.62
CA ALA A 90 4.98 -2.06 -5.91
C ALA A 90 4.28 -3.07 -6.84
N LEU A 91 3.56 -2.59 -7.86
CA LEU A 91 2.95 -3.45 -8.88
C LEU A 91 4.00 -4.19 -9.71
N ARG A 92 5.08 -3.51 -10.12
CA ARG A 92 6.19 -4.15 -10.87
C ARG A 92 6.84 -5.25 -10.05
N ALA A 93 7.09 -5.01 -8.76
CA ALA A 93 7.66 -6.01 -7.86
C ALA A 93 6.73 -7.24 -7.71
N ALA A 94 5.42 -7.02 -7.58
CA ALA A 94 4.45 -8.10 -7.49
C ALA A 94 4.42 -8.98 -8.76
N TYR A 95 4.52 -8.37 -9.95
CA TYR A 95 4.54 -9.09 -11.22
C TYR A 95 5.70 -10.08 -11.34
N TYR A 96 6.90 -9.68 -10.90
CA TYR A 96 8.08 -10.55 -10.94
C TYR A 96 8.01 -11.69 -9.92
N LEU A 97 7.35 -11.46 -8.79
CA LEU A 97 7.08 -12.51 -7.79
C LEU A 97 5.90 -13.41 -8.16
N GLY A 98 5.24 -13.17 -9.30
CA GLY A 98 4.09 -13.96 -9.75
C GLY A 98 2.79 -13.67 -9.01
N LEU A 99 2.74 -12.61 -8.19
CA LEU A 99 1.55 -12.25 -7.42
C LEU A 99 0.56 -11.45 -8.29
N PRO A 100 -0.71 -11.87 -8.43
CA PRO A 100 -1.71 -11.10 -9.17
C PRO A 100 -2.20 -9.92 -8.34
N ALA A 101 -1.56 -8.77 -8.59
CA ALA A 101 -1.86 -7.51 -7.94
C ALA A 101 -2.94 -6.72 -8.70
N TYR A 102 -3.99 -6.35 -7.98
CA TYR A 102 -5.01 -5.42 -8.42
C TYR A 102 -4.56 -3.99 -8.09
N GLY A 103 -4.63 -3.15 -9.13
CA GLY A 103 -3.96 -1.85 -9.20
C GLY A 103 -4.32 -0.85 -8.09
N PRO A 104 -3.63 0.31 -8.04
CA PRO A 104 -3.79 1.27 -6.96
C PRO A 104 -5.18 1.91 -6.99
N VAL A 105 -6.12 1.31 -6.26
CA VAL A 105 -7.47 1.82 -6.11
C VAL A 105 -7.40 3.11 -5.30
N PRO A 106 -7.87 4.26 -5.83
CA PRO A 106 -7.89 5.50 -5.08
C PRO A 106 -8.97 5.45 -4.02
N LEU A 107 -8.56 5.27 -2.78
CA LEU A 107 -9.47 5.40 -1.64
C LEU A 107 -9.79 6.88 -1.42
N PRO A 108 -10.98 7.20 -0.86
CA PRO A 108 -11.33 8.58 -0.52
C PRO A 108 -10.24 9.24 0.33
N ARG A 109 -9.87 10.47 -0.01
CA ARG A 109 -8.90 11.25 0.79
C ARG A 109 -9.52 11.68 2.11
N ILE A 110 -8.73 11.66 3.18
CA ILE A 110 -9.12 12.24 4.47
C ILE A 110 -8.69 13.71 4.45
N THR A 111 -9.59 14.63 4.80
CA THR A 111 -9.27 16.07 4.90
C THR A 111 -9.51 16.54 6.32
N GLU A 112 -8.45 16.82 7.05
CA GLU A 112 -8.48 17.39 8.39
C GLU A 112 -8.36 18.91 8.24
N ARG A 113 -9.21 19.68 8.93
CA ARG A 113 -9.21 21.14 8.88
C ARG A 113 -9.11 21.71 10.27
N TRP A 114 -8.32 22.77 10.43
CA TRP A 114 -8.22 23.52 11.67
C TRP A 114 -8.15 25.01 11.38
N THR A 115 -8.74 25.79 12.28
CA THR A 115 -8.81 27.25 12.17
C THR A 115 -7.98 27.85 13.30
N VAL A 116 -6.99 28.66 12.97
CA VAL A 116 -6.06 29.24 13.94
C VAL A 116 -6.11 30.76 13.81
N PRO A 117 -6.13 31.52 14.93
CA PRO A 117 -5.95 32.96 14.89
C PRO A 117 -4.63 33.33 14.23
N ARG A 118 -4.63 34.34 13.34
CA ARG A 118 -3.39 34.75 12.65
C ARG A 118 -2.37 35.39 13.59
N SER A 119 -2.83 36.02 14.66
CA SER A 119 -2.00 36.60 15.71
C SER A 119 -2.10 35.80 16.99
N ASN A 120 -1.03 35.77 17.77
CA ASN A 120 -0.98 35.11 19.07
C ASN A 120 -1.90 35.77 20.12
N PHE A 121 -2.25 37.06 19.96
CA PHE A 121 -2.95 37.82 21.01
C PHE A 121 -4.07 38.73 20.49
N ILE A 122 -5.17 38.83 21.26
CA ILE A 122 -6.39 39.68 21.11
C ILE A 122 -7.18 39.56 19.80
N PHE A 123 -6.53 39.44 18.63
CA PHE A 123 -7.14 39.54 17.30
C PHE A 123 -7.90 38.27 16.84
N LYS A 124 -8.90 37.82 17.61
CA LYS A 124 -9.70 36.62 17.32
C LYS A 124 -10.55 36.71 16.04
N LYS A 125 -10.93 37.92 15.59
CA LYS A 125 -11.68 38.13 14.34
C LYS A 125 -10.85 37.81 13.09
N SER A 126 -9.52 37.80 13.20
CA SER A 126 -8.61 37.46 12.11
C SER A 126 -8.15 36.00 12.27
N GLN A 127 -8.76 35.10 11.50
CA GLN A 127 -8.47 33.66 11.53
C GLN A 127 -7.98 33.18 10.16
N GLU A 128 -7.26 32.06 10.16
CA GLU A 128 -6.79 31.36 8.98
C GLU A 128 -7.20 29.89 9.04
N ASN A 129 -7.63 29.35 7.90
CA ASN A 129 -8.04 27.97 7.75
C ASN A 129 -6.87 27.18 7.17
N PHE A 130 -6.45 26.13 7.87
CA PHE A 130 -5.46 25.19 7.39
C PHE A 130 -6.13 23.85 7.11
N GLU A 131 -5.54 23.08 6.19
CA GLU A 131 -5.98 21.72 5.90
C GLU A 131 -4.80 20.76 5.73
N ARG A 132 -5.01 19.51 6.16
CA ARG A 132 -4.14 18.37 5.85
C ARG A 132 -4.93 17.34 5.09
N LYS A 133 -4.49 17.08 3.86
CA LYS A 133 -5.10 16.10 2.96
C LYS A 133 -4.27 14.83 2.95
N THR A 134 -4.81 13.75 3.49
CA THR A 134 -4.19 12.42 3.43
C THR A 134 -4.75 11.67 2.22
N LEU A 135 -3.91 11.51 1.20
CA LEU A 135 -4.20 10.72 0.02
C LEU A 135 -3.93 9.24 0.31
N ARG A 136 -4.78 8.37 -0.23
CA ARG A 136 -4.74 6.93 0.04
C ARG A 136 -4.84 6.14 -1.26
N ARG A 137 -4.08 5.06 -1.36
CA ARG A 137 -4.19 4.05 -2.42
C ARG A 137 -4.27 2.68 -1.78
N LEU A 138 -5.00 1.77 -2.40
CA LEU A 138 -5.07 0.37 -1.99
C LEU A 138 -4.55 -0.49 -3.13
N ILE A 139 -3.62 -1.38 -2.82
CA ILE A 139 -3.17 -2.45 -3.71
C ILE A 139 -3.62 -3.76 -3.06
N GLN A 140 -4.40 -4.55 -3.78
CA GLN A 140 -4.91 -5.82 -3.29
C GLN A 140 -4.24 -6.95 -4.06
N ILE A 141 -3.63 -7.90 -3.36
CA ILE A 141 -3.10 -9.14 -3.93
C ILE A 141 -4.14 -10.23 -3.72
N ARG A 142 -4.44 -10.95 -4.80
CA ARG A 142 -5.29 -12.14 -4.76
C ARG A 142 -4.43 -13.39 -4.94
N ASP A 143 -4.90 -14.53 -4.45
CA ASP A 143 -4.31 -15.86 -4.67
C ASP A 143 -2.78 -15.92 -4.48
N GLY A 144 -2.27 -15.19 -3.48
CA GLY A 144 -0.84 -15.11 -3.20
C GLY A 144 -0.42 -16.14 -2.14
N ASN A 145 0.70 -16.82 -2.37
CA ASN A 145 1.34 -17.63 -1.33
C ASN A 145 1.82 -16.72 -0.17
N PRO A 146 1.57 -17.08 1.11
CA PRO A 146 1.91 -16.24 2.26
C PRO A 146 3.39 -15.89 2.35
N GLU A 147 4.30 -16.81 2.05
CA GLU A 147 5.75 -16.57 2.08
C GLU A 147 6.17 -15.57 1.00
N THR A 148 5.61 -15.71 -0.22
CA THR A 148 5.89 -14.80 -1.34
C THR A 148 5.36 -13.40 -1.05
N VAL A 149 4.18 -13.29 -0.43
CA VAL A 149 3.62 -12.02 0.03
C VAL A 149 4.52 -11.37 1.08
N GLN A 150 5.08 -12.14 2.03
CA GLN A 150 6.03 -11.62 3.01
C GLN A 150 7.32 -11.10 2.37
N ILE A 151 7.88 -11.84 1.39
CA ILE A 151 9.05 -11.41 0.62
C ILE A 151 8.76 -10.11 -0.11
N TRP A 152 7.59 -10.00 -0.74
CA TRP A 152 7.15 -8.78 -1.41
C TRP A 152 7.08 -7.59 -0.43
N LEU A 153 6.43 -7.76 0.73
CA LEU A 153 6.34 -6.72 1.75
C LEU A 153 7.72 -6.32 2.31
N ALA A 154 8.61 -7.30 2.52
CA ALA A 154 9.98 -7.06 2.96
C ALA A 154 10.78 -6.25 1.93
N TYR A 155 10.61 -6.56 0.63
CA TYR A 155 11.23 -5.82 -0.47
C TYR A 155 10.72 -4.37 -0.52
N LEU A 156 9.41 -4.16 -0.38
CA LEU A 156 8.82 -2.81 -0.33
C LEU A 156 9.29 -2.01 0.88
N ARG A 157 9.44 -2.64 2.05
CA ARG A 157 9.98 -2.00 3.24
C ARG A 157 11.45 -1.59 3.06
N LYS A 158 12.26 -2.43 2.42
CA LYS A 158 13.67 -2.13 2.14
C LYS A 158 13.81 -0.93 1.19
N HIS A 159 12.94 -0.83 0.20
CA HIS A 159 12.96 0.22 -0.83
C HIS A 159 11.84 1.25 -0.68
N GLN A 160 11.44 1.53 0.56
CA GLN A 160 10.35 2.46 0.85
C GLN A 160 10.66 3.87 0.38
N TYR A 161 9.77 4.45 -0.43
CA TYR A 161 9.88 5.84 -0.85
C TYR A 161 9.54 6.81 0.29
N TYR A 162 10.25 7.94 0.36
CA TYR A 162 10.03 8.93 1.41
C TYR A 162 8.61 9.50 1.38
N GLY A 163 8.08 9.85 2.55
CA GLY A 163 6.75 10.46 2.68
C GLY A 163 5.57 9.53 2.32
N VAL A 164 5.82 8.23 2.12
CA VAL A 164 4.76 7.20 1.96
C VAL A 164 4.72 6.33 3.21
N GLY A 165 3.56 6.26 3.85
CA GLY A 165 3.26 5.31 4.92
C GLY A 165 2.54 4.08 4.36
N MET A 166 2.86 2.90 4.89
CA MET A 166 2.29 1.62 4.47
C MET A 166 1.53 0.97 5.62
N LYS A 167 0.37 0.39 5.33
CA LYS A 167 -0.35 -0.52 6.22
C LYS A 167 -0.71 -1.75 5.41
N ALA A 168 -0.22 -2.92 5.82
CA ALA A 168 -0.56 -4.19 5.20
C ALA A 168 -1.49 -4.99 6.12
N ASN A 169 -2.58 -5.51 5.57
CA ASN A 169 -3.37 -6.57 6.19
C ASN A 169 -3.08 -7.85 5.41
N VAL A 170 -2.62 -8.90 6.09
CA VAL A 170 -2.31 -10.20 5.47
C VAL A 170 -3.31 -11.23 5.97
N TRP A 171 -3.84 -12.04 5.06
CA TRP A 171 -4.74 -13.15 5.35
C TRP A 171 -4.03 -14.47 5.08
N GLU A 172 -4.16 -15.39 6.03
CA GLU A 172 -3.59 -16.73 5.96
C GLU A 172 -4.66 -17.76 6.32
N PHE A 173 -4.66 -18.88 5.60
CA PHE A 173 -5.51 -20.00 5.94
C PHE A 173 -4.86 -20.83 7.03
N SER A 174 -5.63 -21.13 8.07
CA SER A 174 -5.21 -22.04 9.13
C SER A 174 -6.28 -23.10 9.33
N GLU A 175 -5.82 -24.30 9.69
CA GLU A 175 -6.70 -25.38 10.12
C GLU A 175 -7.14 -25.17 11.57
N LEU A 176 -8.22 -25.85 11.96
CA LEU A 176 -8.67 -25.90 13.35
C LEU A 176 -7.60 -26.58 14.21
N GLY A 177 -7.34 -26.04 15.41
CA GLY A 177 -6.33 -26.57 16.33
C GLY A 177 -4.93 -25.93 16.24
N VAL A 178 -4.88 -24.64 15.88
CA VAL A 178 -3.64 -23.85 15.73
C VAL A 178 -2.67 -23.98 16.91
N GLY A 179 -3.16 -24.06 18.15
CA GLY A 179 -2.31 -24.17 19.34
C GLY A 179 -1.34 -25.36 19.31
N LYS A 180 -1.81 -26.52 18.85
CA LYS A 180 -0.95 -27.72 18.74
C LYS A 180 0.14 -27.57 17.67
N LYS A 181 -0.11 -26.80 16.61
CA LYS A 181 0.88 -26.51 15.56
C LYS A 181 1.93 -25.49 16.03
N MET A 182 1.51 -24.50 16.80
CA MET A 182 2.41 -23.50 17.40
C MET A 182 3.30 -24.12 18.49
N ASP A 183 2.80 -25.09 19.26
CA ASP A 183 3.62 -25.79 20.26
C ASP A 183 4.63 -26.76 19.62
N ALA A 184 4.27 -27.32 18.45
CA ALA A 184 5.09 -28.29 17.72
C ALA A 184 6.05 -27.66 16.70
N LEU A 185 6.35 -26.35 16.81
CA LEU A 185 7.24 -25.65 15.87
C LEU A 185 8.50 -26.48 15.58
N PRO A 186 8.76 -26.87 14.32
CA PRO A 186 9.84 -27.78 13.99
C PRO A 186 11.22 -27.19 14.32
N GLU A 187 12.18 -28.05 14.67
CA GLU A 187 13.59 -27.70 14.89
C GLU A 187 14.21 -26.88 13.72
N ALA A 188 13.66 -27.04 12.51
CA ALA A 188 14.07 -26.29 11.31
C ALA A 188 13.87 -24.77 11.43
N GLU A 189 12.83 -24.31 12.13
CA GLU A 189 12.62 -22.87 12.36
C GLU A 189 13.57 -22.33 13.44
N GLN A 190 13.93 -23.17 14.42
CA GLN A 190 14.86 -22.81 15.49
C GLN A 190 16.25 -22.46 14.94
N GLY A 191 16.75 -23.18 13.93
CA GLY A 191 18.02 -22.87 13.28
C GLY A 191 18.03 -21.51 12.56
N GLN A 192 16.92 -21.12 11.92
CA GLN A 192 16.79 -19.80 11.30
C GLN A 192 16.70 -18.68 12.34
N ILE A 193 16.06 -18.97 13.46
CA ILE A 193 15.95 -18.08 14.61
C ILE A 193 17.34 -17.86 15.21
N GLU A 194 18.13 -18.91 15.46
CA GLU A 194 19.47 -18.85 16.04
C GLU A 194 20.44 -17.97 15.22
N ALA A 195 20.40 -18.08 13.88
CA ALA A 195 21.15 -17.18 13.00
C ALA A 195 20.75 -15.70 13.18
N LYS A 196 19.47 -15.40 13.47
CA LYS A 196 19.00 -14.05 13.79
C LYS A 196 19.42 -13.62 15.21
N TRP A 197 19.48 -14.54 16.18
CA TRP A 197 19.99 -14.26 17.53
C TRP A 197 21.47 -13.90 17.52
N ALA A 198 22.28 -14.46 16.61
CA ALA A 198 23.68 -14.06 16.48
C ALA A 198 23.85 -12.57 16.10
N HIS A 199 22.88 -11.97 15.40
CA HIS A 199 22.87 -10.53 15.12
C HIS A 199 22.44 -9.68 16.33
N LEU A 200 21.67 -10.26 17.25
CA LEU A 200 21.34 -9.66 18.53
C LEU A 200 22.58 -9.83 19.42
N GLY A 201 23.50 -8.87 19.39
CA GLY A 201 24.81 -8.89 20.09
C GLY A 201 24.74 -8.90 21.63
N GLN A 202 23.81 -9.67 22.21
CA GLN A 202 23.68 -9.93 23.62
C GLN A 202 24.72 -10.96 24.03
N THR A 203 25.73 -10.49 24.76
CA THR A 203 26.80 -11.30 25.34
C THR A 203 26.44 -11.89 26.70
N LYS A 204 25.28 -11.52 27.25
CA LYS A 204 24.76 -12.01 28.52
C LYS A 204 23.51 -12.85 28.25
N THR A 205 23.42 -14.00 28.91
CA THR A 205 22.18 -14.77 28.97
C THR A 205 21.09 -13.87 29.56
N ILE A 206 20.04 -13.60 28.79
CA ILE A 206 18.83 -13.00 29.34
C ILE A 206 18.32 -13.97 30.41
N GLY A 207 18.06 -13.47 31.62
CA GLY A 207 17.73 -14.28 32.79
C GLY A 207 16.37 -15.01 32.72
N THR A 208 15.80 -15.28 33.89
CA THR A 208 14.49 -15.94 34.06
C THR A 208 13.38 -15.29 33.23
N VAL A 209 12.38 -16.09 32.81
CA VAL A 209 11.24 -15.66 31.97
C VAL A 209 10.56 -14.40 32.53
N GLU A 210 10.44 -14.29 33.84
CA GLU A 210 9.88 -13.12 34.54
C GLU A 210 10.64 -11.82 34.25
N LYS A 211 11.98 -11.85 34.21
CA LYS A 211 12.81 -10.68 33.87
C LYS A 211 12.66 -10.29 32.40
N VAL A 212 12.36 -11.25 31.53
CA VAL A 212 12.09 -11.00 30.11
C VAL A 212 10.75 -10.31 29.95
N GLU A 213 9.72 -10.79 30.64
CA GLU A 213 8.40 -10.16 30.68
C GLU A 213 8.46 -8.74 31.25
N GLU A 214 9.25 -8.52 32.31
CA GLU A 214 9.50 -7.20 32.88
C GLU A 214 10.19 -6.28 31.86
N LEU A 215 11.23 -6.77 31.15
CA LEU A 215 11.92 -6.00 30.12
C LEU A 215 11.02 -5.68 28.90
N LEU A 216 10.16 -6.61 28.48
CA LEU A 216 9.22 -6.41 27.37
C LEU A 216 8.10 -5.43 27.75
N SER A 217 7.67 -5.44 29.01
CA SER A 217 6.65 -4.53 29.53
C SER A 217 7.19 -3.13 29.84
N GLN A 218 8.51 -2.95 29.93
CA GLN A 218 9.12 -1.63 30.07
C GLN A 218 8.70 -0.69 28.93
N ARG A 219 8.33 0.53 29.33
CA ARG A 219 7.87 1.60 28.43
C ARG A 219 8.83 1.85 27.27
N ARG A 220 10.14 1.86 27.54
CA ARG A 220 11.19 2.07 26.53
C ARG A 220 11.14 1.03 25.41
N PHE A 221 10.86 -0.22 25.75
CA PHE A 221 10.75 -1.31 24.78
C PHE A 221 9.44 -1.21 23.97
N ARG A 222 8.33 -0.87 24.63
CA ARG A 222 7.03 -0.66 23.97
C ARG A 222 7.02 0.54 23.01
N GLU A 223 7.69 1.64 23.38
CA GLU A 223 7.88 2.82 22.53
C GLU A 223 8.78 2.52 21.33
N ALA A 224 9.86 1.75 21.52
CA ALA A 224 10.72 1.29 20.42
C ALA A 224 10.00 0.34 19.45
N ALA A 225 9.06 -0.46 19.96
CA ALA A 225 8.16 -1.30 19.15
C ALA A 225 7.02 -0.51 18.47
N GLY A 226 6.93 0.81 18.67
CA GLY A 226 5.93 1.67 18.04
C GLY A 226 4.52 1.57 18.63
N LEU A 227 4.35 0.92 19.79
CA LEU A 227 3.09 0.87 20.53
C LEU A 227 2.90 2.21 21.27
N ARG A 228 1.98 3.05 20.79
CA ARG A 228 1.62 4.30 21.49
C ARG A 228 0.81 3.99 22.74
N VAL A 229 1.38 4.25 23.91
CA VAL A 229 0.65 4.29 25.18
C VAL A 229 0.42 5.77 25.56
N PRO A 230 -0.80 6.17 25.96
CA PRO A 230 -1.03 7.52 26.48
C PRO A 230 -0.16 7.75 27.73
N PRO A 231 0.34 8.97 27.97
CA PRO A 231 1.10 9.25 29.19
C PRO A 231 0.17 9.09 30.40
N THR A 232 0.42 8.08 31.24
CA THR A 232 -0.20 7.97 32.56
C THR A 232 0.42 9.03 33.48
N THR A 233 -0.43 9.90 34.01
CA THR A 233 -0.07 10.90 35.02
C THR A 233 0.01 10.23 36.38
N GLU A 234 1.08 9.49 36.66
CA GLU A 234 1.39 9.04 38.02
C GLU A 234 2.87 9.29 38.29
N SER A 235 3.09 10.21 39.23
CA SER A 235 4.35 10.62 39.84
C SER A 235 4.83 9.62 40.86
#